data_AF-A0A2E7HDT2-F1
#
_entry.id   AF-A0A2E7HDT2-F1
#
_cell.length_a   1.000
_cell.length_b   1.000
_cell.length_c   1.000
_cell.angle_alpha   90.00
_cell.angle_beta   90.00
_cell.angle_gamma   90.00
#
_symmetry.space_group_name_H-M   'P 1'
#
loop_
_entity.id
_entity.type
_entity.pdbx_description
1 polymer ?
#
loop_
_entity_poly.entity_id
_entity_poly.type
_entity_poly.pdbx_seq_one_letter_code
_entity_poly.pdbx_strand_id
1 'polypeptide(L)'
;MIEVGGQMGAHTVGLARAAGDRGYVHAFEPQPEMFQALAANIALNGLLNTRTWNLAVDRQPGVLHVPQLDYSMNNNFGGNGRGVRSNPFRLFCLMNTVR
;
A
#
# COMPACT_ATOMS: atom_id res chain seq x y z
N MET A 1 10.18 9.36 -2.91
CA MET A 1 9.81 8.26 -3.80
C MET A 1 8.36 7.87 -3.53
N ILE A 2 7.63 7.47 -4.57
CA ILE A 2 6.24 7.04 -4.46
C ILE A 2 6.17 5.59 -4.92
N GLU A 3 5.61 4.72 -4.09
CA GLU A 3 5.34 3.33 -4.41
C GLU A 3 3.83 3.09 -4.31
N VAL A 4 3.23 2.58 -5.40
CA VAL A 4 1.81 2.26 -5.48
C VAL A 4 1.64 0.75 -5.48
N GLY A 5 0.82 0.23 -4.56
CA GLY A 5 0.62 -1.20 -4.37
C GLY A 5 1.75 -1.84 -3.54
N GLY A 6 2.06 -1.25 -2.39
CA GLY A 6 3.14 -1.72 -1.51
C GLY A 6 2.91 -3.12 -0.93
N GLN A 7 1.67 -3.65 -0.96
CA GLN A 7 1.28 -4.96 -0.45
C GLN A 7 1.81 -5.20 0.98
N MET A 8 2.75 -6.12 1.18
CA MET A 8 3.38 -6.43 2.48
C MET A 8 4.76 -5.79 2.67
N GLY A 9 5.18 -4.88 1.78
CA GLY A 9 6.41 -4.10 1.92
C GLY A 9 7.69 -4.77 1.42
N ALA A 10 7.58 -5.83 0.61
CA ALA A 10 8.73 -6.56 0.09
C ALA A 10 9.72 -5.66 -0.67
N HIS A 11 9.21 -4.75 -1.51
CA HIS A 11 10.04 -3.77 -2.20
C HIS A 11 10.21 -2.47 -1.40
N THR A 12 9.19 -2.06 -0.64
CA THR A 12 9.22 -0.83 0.16
C THR A 12 10.43 -0.73 1.09
N VAL A 13 10.84 -1.82 1.74
CA VAL A 13 12.02 -1.84 2.60
C VAL A 13 13.30 -1.52 1.81
N GLY A 14 13.45 -2.10 0.62
CA GLY A 14 14.59 -1.84 -0.25
C GLY A 14 14.60 -0.39 -0.74
N LEU A 15 13.43 0.13 -1.14
CA LEU A 15 13.26 1.52 -1.57
C LEU A 15 13.59 2.51 -0.44
N ALA A 16 13.13 2.24 0.77
CA ALA A 16 13.40 3.06 1.95
C ALA A 16 14.90 3.12 2.28
N ARG A 17 15.60 2.00 2.20
CA ARG A 17 17.06 1.94 2.40
C ARG A 17 17.81 2.66 1.29
N ALA A 18 17.40 2.48 0.04
CA ALA A 18 18.00 3.15 -1.11
C ALA A 18 17.80 4.68 -1.09
N ALA A 19 16.67 5.14 -0.54
CA ALA A 19 16.40 6.56 -0.34
C ALA A 19 17.37 7.21 0.67
N GLY A 20 17.94 6.43 1.59
CA GLY A 20 18.86 6.89 2.62
C GLY A 20 18.24 7.89 3.59
N ASP A 21 19.08 8.47 4.45
CA ASP A 21 18.64 9.31 5.57
C ASP A 21 17.99 10.65 5.16
N ARG A 22 18.21 11.08 3.92
CA ARG A 22 17.66 12.32 3.35
C ARG A 22 16.48 12.08 2.40
N GLY A 23 16.26 10.84 1.99
CA GLY A 23 15.16 10.49 1.11
C GLY A 23 13.93 10.08 1.91
N TYR A 24 12.76 10.16 1.28
CA TYR A 24 11.49 9.80 1.91
C TYR A 24 10.66 8.93 0.96
N VAL A 25 9.99 7.89 1.47
CA VAL A 25 9.16 6.98 0.69
C VAL A 25 7.70 7.12 1.13
N HIS A 26 6.79 7.31 0.17
CA HIS A 26 5.35 7.21 0.38
C HIS A 26 4.87 5.92 -0.27
N ALA A 27 4.42 4.96 0.55
CA ALA A 27 3.94 3.67 0.09
C ALA A 27 2.41 3.58 0.26
N PHE A 28 1.70 3.28 -0.82
CA PHE A 28 0.24 3.23 -0.87
C PHE A 28 -0.21 1.78 -1.00
N GLU A 29 -1.10 1.32 -0.11
CA GLU A 29 -1.74 0.01 -0.19
C GLU A 29 -3.20 0.11 0.25
N PRO A 30 -4.18 -0.04 -0.67
CA PRO A 30 -5.58 0.13 -0.33
C PRO A 30 -6.20 -1.05 0.45
N GLN A 31 -5.64 -2.26 0.35
CA GLN A 31 -6.21 -3.41 1.06
C GLN A 31 -5.83 -3.35 2.55
N PRO A 32 -6.79 -3.25 3.50
CA PRO A 32 -6.49 -3.03 4.91
C PRO A 32 -5.56 -4.08 5.53
N GLU A 33 -5.77 -5.35 5.20
CA GLU A 33 -4.98 -6.46 5.74
C GLU A 33 -3.51 -6.38 5.26
N MET A 34 -3.30 -6.07 3.99
CA MET A 34 -1.96 -5.86 3.43
C MET A 34 -1.33 -4.58 3.96
N PHE A 35 -2.10 -3.49 4.05
CA PHE A 35 -1.64 -2.23 4.62
C PHE A 35 -1.12 -2.40 6.07
N GLN A 36 -1.81 -3.20 6.89
CA GLN A 36 -1.35 -3.52 8.24
C GLN A 36 -0.01 -4.26 8.21
N ALA A 37 0.14 -5.26 7.34
CA ALA A 37 1.40 -5.99 7.17
C ALA A 37 2.54 -5.08 6.68
N LEU A 38 2.26 -4.19 5.72
CA LEU A 38 3.19 -3.16 5.26
C LEU A 38 3.63 -2.25 6.42
N ALA A 39 2.70 -1.67 7.15
CA ALA A 39 3.00 -0.78 8.28
C ALA A 39 3.82 -1.50 9.36
N ALA A 40 3.47 -2.75 9.68
CA ALA A 40 4.22 -3.57 10.61
C ALA A 40 5.65 -3.83 10.13
N ASN A 41 5.83 -4.18 8.85
CA ASN A 41 7.14 -4.46 8.27
C ASN A 41 8.05 -3.21 8.29
N ILE A 42 7.50 -2.03 7.97
CA ILE A 42 8.21 -0.75 8.06
C ILE A 42 8.62 -0.45 9.51
N ALA A 43 7.72 -0.65 10.46
CA ALA A 43 8.01 -0.45 11.88
C ALA A 43 9.08 -1.42 12.41
N LEU A 44 8.98 -2.71 12.06
CA LEU A 44 9.94 -3.75 12.44
C LEU A 44 11.35 -3.49 11.90
N ASN A 45 11.46 -2.86 10.73
CA ASN A 45 12.75 -2.47 10.15
C ASN A 45 13.24 -1.09 10.64
N GLY A 46 12.48 -0.39 11.49
CA GLY A 46 12.86 0.93 12.00
C GLY A 46 12.95 2.02 10.92
N LEU A 47 12.19 1.88 9.83
CA LEU A 47 12.29 2.76 8.66
C LEU A 47 11.46 4.04 8.84
N LEU A 48 12.02 5.00 9.58
CA LEU A 48 11.36 6.28 9.90
C LEU A 48 11.21 7.23 8.69
N ASN A 49 11.94 6.95 7.60
CA ASN A 49 11.87 7.71 6.37
C ASN A 49 10.74 7.22 5.42
N THR A 50 9.83 6.39 5.92
CA THR A 50 8.74 5.80 5.13
C THR A 50 7.40 6.10 5.77
N ARG A 51 6.46 6.61 4.97
CA ARG A 51 5.06 6.80 5.34
C ARG A 51 4.16 5.90 4.52
N THR A 52 3.35 5.11 5.21
CA THR A 52 2.38 4.20 4.59
C THR A 52 1.00 4.85 4.55
N TRP A 53 0.23 4.53 3.50
CA TRP A 53 -1.10 5.09 3.28
C TRP A 53 -2.07 3.98 2.92
N ASN A 54 -3.17 3.85 3.67
CA ASN A 54 -4.25 2.93 3.34
C ASN A 54 -5.19 3.54 2.30
N LEU A 55 -4.67 3.80 1.10
CA LEU A 55 -5.34 4.54 0.05
C LEU A 55 -4.99 3.95 -1.32
N ALA A 56 -5.99 3.89 -2.22
CA ALA A 56 -5.75 3.63 -3.63
C ALA A 56 -5.35 4.94 -4.32
N VAL A 57 -4.50 4.83 -5.35
CA VAL A 57 -3.95 5.97 -6.08
C VAL A 57 -4.58 6.06 -7.46
N ASP A 58 -5.12 7.24 -7.80
CA ASP A 58 -5.64 7.52 -9.13
C ASP A 58 -5.32 8.97 -9.56
N ARG A 59 -5.57 9.28 -10.83
CA ARG A 59 -5.51 10.61 -11.44
C ARG A 59 -6.71 11.47 -11.08
N GLN A 60 -7.85 10.88 -10.72
CA GLN A 60 -9.06 11.61 -10.32
C GLN A 60 -9.60 11.14 -8.96
N PRO A 61 -10.20 12.04 -8.15
CA PRO A 61 -10.91 11.62 -6.95
C PRO A 61 -12.08 10.69 -7.31
N GLY A 62 -12.32 9.66 -6.50
CA GLY A 62 -13.39 8.71 -6.79
C GLY A 62 -13.56 7.66 -5.70
N VAL A 63 -14.24 6.57 -6.05
CA VAL A 63 -14.38 5.38 -5.21
C VAL A 63 -13.93 4.19 -6.06
N LEU A 64 -13.03 3.38 -5.51
CA LEU A 64 -12.63 2.11 -6.10
C LEU A 64 -13.13 0.98 -5.21
N HIS A 65 -13.77 0.00 -5.84
CA HIS A 65 -14.14 -1.23 -5.17
C HIS A 65 -12.95 -2.16 -5.16
N VAL A 66 -12.35 -2.32 -3.99
CA VAL A 66 -11.25 -3.27 -3.82
C VAL A 66 -11.86 -4.59 -3.32
N PRO A 67 -11.63 -5.70 -4.02
CA PRO A 67 -12.11 -6.99 -3.57
C PRO A 67 -11.45 -7.35 -2.23
N GLN A 68 -12.25 -7.75 -1.25
CA GLN A 68 -11.73 -8.44 -0.07
C GLN A 68 -11.25 -9.81 -0.48
N LEU A 69 -9.96 -10.02 -0.27
CA LEU A 69 -9.32 -11.30 -0.51
C LEU A 69 -9.35 -12.12 0.78
N ASP A 70 -9.63 -13.41 0.64
CA ASP A 70 -9.52 -14.35 1.75
C ASP A 70 -8.05 -14.76 1.92
N TYR A 71 -7.36 -14.06 2.80
CA TYR A 71 -5.95 -14.30 3.10
C TYR A 71 -5.68 -15.62 3.87
N SER A 72 -6.72 -16.35 4.28
CA SER A 72 -6.56 -17.70 4.86
C SER A 72 -6.31 -18.78 3.80
N MET A 73 -6.59 -18.48 2.53
CA MET A 73 -6.37 -19.40 1.43
C MET A 73 -4.96 -19.26 0.85
N ASN A 74 -4.36 -20.35 0.38
CA ASN A 74 -3.08 -20.27 -0.32
C ASN A 74 -3.31 -19.81 -1.77
N ASN A 75 -3.31 -18.49 -2.03
CA ASN A 75 -3.63 -17.91 -3.33
C ASN A 75 -2.69 -16.76 -3.74
N ASN A 76 -2.68 -16.40 -5.03
CA ASN A 76 -1.97 -15.21 -5.50
C ASN A 76 -2.81 -13.94 -5.32
N PHE A 77 -2.56 -13.24 -4.23
CA PHE A 77 -3.27 -12.02 -3.84
C PHE A 77 -2.91 -10.77 -4.65
N GLY A 78 -1.78 -10.80 -5.37
CA GLY A 78 -1.30 -9.68 -6.17
C GLY A 78 -1.90 -9.56 -7.57
N GLY A 79 -2.60 -10.60 -8.07
CA GLY A 79 -3.10 -10.61 -9.44
C GLY A 79 -4.42 -11.37 -9.68
N ASN A 80 -4.72 -12.41 -8.91
CA ASN A 80 -5.81 -13.35 -9.24
C ASN A 80 -6.69 -13.73 -8.04
N GLY A 81 -6.67 -12.92 -6.98
CA GLY A 81 -7.54 -13.10 -5.83
C GLY A 81 -9.01 -12.97 -6.23
N ARG A 82 -9.76 -14.09 -6.30
CA ARG A 82 -11.22 -14.03 -6.45
C ARG A 82 -11.80 -13.42 -5.17
N GLY A 83 -12.18 -12.15 -5.23
CA GLY A 83 -12.80 -11.45 -4.12
C GLY A 83 -14.08 -12.14 -3.70
N VAL A 84 -14.26 -12.35 -2.40
CA VAL A 84 -15.49 -12.97 -1.86
C VAL A 84 -16.57 -11.90 -1.64
N ARG A 85 -16.15 -10.64 -1.41
CA ARG A 85 -16.98 -9.43 -1.28
C ARG A 85 -16.18 -8.21 -1.75
N SER A 86 -16.84 -7.14 -2.17
CA SER A 86 -16.20 -5.85 -2.49
C SER A 86 -16.67 -4.78 -1.51
N ASN A 87 -15.75 -4.16 -0.76
CA ASN A 87 -16.07 -2.98 0.03
C ASN A 87 -15.72 -1.71 -0.76
N PRO A 88 -16.53 -0.64 -0.67
CA PRO A 88 -16.19 0.63 -1.29
C PRO A 88 -15.02 1.26 -0.54
N PHE A 89 -13.90 1.50 -1.23
CA PHE A 89 -12.80 2.29 -0.69
C PHE A 89 -12.70 3.62 -1.43
N ARG A 90 -12.41 4.69 -0.69
CA ARG A 90 -12.17 6.00 -1.30
C ARG A 90 -10.89 5.94 -2.12
N LEU A 91 -11.02 6.32 -3.38
CA LEU A 91 -9.91 6.50 -4.30
C LEU A 91 -9.28 7.87 -3.99
N PHE A 92 -8.00 7.86 -3.66
CA PHE A 92 -7.29 9.09 -3.35
C PHE A 92 -6.52 9.57 -4.58
N CYS A 93 -6.84 10.78 -5.03
CA CYS A 93 -6.13 11.40 -6.14
C CYS A 93 -4.76 11.89 -5.67
N LEU A 94 -3.68 11.38 -6.28
CA LEU A 94 -2.32 11.66 -5.84
C LEU A 94 -1.88 13.12 -6.09
N MET A 95 -2.56 13.85 -6.97
CA MET A 95 -2.02 15.09 -7.54
C MET A 95 -1.96 16.28 -6.56
N ASN A 96 -2.56 16.20 -5.36
CA ASN A 96 -2.68 17.37 -4.48
C ASN A 96 -2.15 17.25 -3.04
N THR A 97 -1.56 16.12 -2.60
CA THR A 97 -1.41 15.91 -1.14
C THR A 97 -0.11 15.26 -0.65
N VAL A 98 0.78 14.84 -1.55
CA VAL A 98 2.12 14.37 -1.15
C VAL A 98 3.09 15.55 -1.27
N ARG A 99 3.26 16.32 -0.20
CA ARG A 99 4.34 17.30 -0.04
C ARG A 99 5.42 16.73 0.86
#